data_AF-A0A9J5YZR0-F1
#
_entry.id   AF-A0A9J5YZR0-F1
#
_cell.length_a   1.000
_cell.length_b   1.000
_cell.length_c   1.000
_cell.angle_alpha   90.00
_cell.angle_beta   90.00
_cell.angle_gamma   90.00
#
_symmetry.space_group_name_H-M   'P 1'
#
loop_
_entity.id
_entity.type
_entity.pdbx_description
1 polymer ?
#
loop_
_entity_poly.entity_id
_entity_poly.type
_entity_poly.pdbx_seq_one_letter_code
_entity_poly.pdbx_strand_id
1 'polypeptide(L)'
;MADFFWGWKNDRKQYHWSSWKNLSFPYEEGGIGMRNLKDVCMAFKCKQWWIFRSKHTLRGDFLRAKYCQRSNPISKKWDTGESLTWKHLIHNKLGVRPLANFSNESNRFNNSTVAEFLIEGQWNLEMVIQHAPHSMVASILDEYIQYQQGVPDQALWKLNSDGNFTCSSAWNDLREKKEQDSILCLYLA
;
A
#
# COMPACT_ATOMS: atom_id res chain seq x y z
N MET A 1 19.93 17.02 -23.71
CA MET A 1 19.27 16.12 -24.71
C MET A 1 17.99 16.71 -25.27
N ALA A 2 17.10 17.29 -24.45
CA ALA A 2 15.88 17.95 -24.95
C ALA A 2 16.17 19.07 -25.96
N ASP A 3 17.24 19.86 -25.75
CA ASP A 3 17.62 20.94 -26.67
C ASP A 3 18.10 20.44 -28.04
N PHE A 4 18.69 19.25 -28.10
CA PHE A 4 19.20 18.66 -29.33
C PHE A 4 18.06 18.21 -30.27
N PHE A 5 17.00 17.63 -29.71
CA PHE A 5 15.84 17.17 -30.49
C PHE A 5 14.77 18.26 -30.66
N TRP A 6 14.62 19.16 -29.68
CA TRP A 6 13.47 20.07 -29.57
C TRP A 6 13.82 21.48 -29.07
N GLY A 7 15.08 21.91 -29.09
CA GLY A 7 15.50 23.20 -28.53
C GLY A 7 15.37 24.37 -29.49
N TRP A 8 15.74 24.18 -30.76
CA TRP A 8 15.87 25.28 -31.73
C TRP A 8 15.40 24.86 -33.13
N LYS A 9 14.58 25.70 -33.76
CA LYS A 9 14.22 25.57 -35.18
C LYS A 9 14.00 26.97 -35.76
N ASN A 10 14.59 27.25 -36.93
CA ASN A 10 14.50 28.56 -37.60
C ASN A 10 14.83 29.75 -36.67
N ASP A 11 15.94 29.65 -35.93
CA ASP A 11 16.42 30.69 -35.01
C ASP A 11 15.44 31.10 -33.88
N ARG A 12 14.47 30.24 -33.58
CA ARG A 12 13.55 30.41 -32.45
C ARG A 12 13.69 29.25 -31.48
N LYS A 13 13.66 29.58 -30.19
CA LYS A 13 13.47 28.57 -29.14
C LYS A 13 12.12 27.89 -29.35
N GLN A 14 12.17 26.59 -29.52
CA GLN A 14 10.99 25.75 -29.61
C GLN A 14 10.37 25.59 -28.21
N TYR A 15 9.06 25.35 -28.17
CA TYR A 15 8.37 25.13 -26.90
C TYR A 15 8.93 23.87 -26.24
N HIS A 16 9.59 24.01 -25.11
CA HIS A 16 10.07 22.86 -24.36
C HIS A 16 8.87 22.14 -23.76
N TRP A 17 8.72 20.87 -24.12
CA TRP A 17 7.70 20.03 -23.51
C TRP A 17 7.97 19.94 -22.01
N SER A 18 6.92 20.11 -21.22
CA SER A 18 6.99 19.83 -19.79
C SER A 18 7.45 18.39 -19.56
N SER A 19 8.17 18.17 -18.47
CA SER A 19 8.63 16.82 -18.13
C SER A 19 7.44 15.85 -18.02
N TRP A 20 7.64 14.58 -18.38
CA TRP A 20 6.62 13.54 -18.20
C TRP A 20 6.10 13.48 -16.76
N LYS A 21 6.95 13.79 -15.78
CA LYS A 21 6.56 13.91 -14.38
C LYS A 21 5.46 14.96 -14.20
N ASN A 22 5.66 16.16 -14.75
CA ASN A 22 4.70 17.27 -14.66
C ASN A 22 3.44 17.04 -15.50
N LEU A 23 3.56 16.35 -16.63
CA LEU A 23 2.40 15.99 -17.45
C LEU A 23 1.55 14.91 -16.78
N SER A 24 2.15 14.06 -15.95
CA SER A 24 1.49 12.88 -15.39
C SER A 24 0.56 13.11 -14.19
N PHE A 25 0.33 14.37 -13.82
CA PHE A 25 -0.64 14.73 -12.80
C PHE A 25 -2.08 14.68 -13.35
N PRO A 26 -3.08 14.49 -12.47
CA PRO A 26 -4.49 14.72 -12.82
C PRO A 26 -4.73 16.13 -13.38
N TYR A 27 -5.86 16.31 -14.07
CA TYR A 27 -6.24 17.62 -14.62
C TYR A 27 -6.41 18.66 -13.51
N GLU A 28 -6.97 18.24 -12.39
CA GLU A 28 -7.20 19.04 -11.19
C GLU A 28 -5.89 19.53 -10.56
N GLU A 29 -4.78 18.83 -10.83
CA GLU A 29 -3.43 19.14 -10.34
C GLU A 29 -2.53 19.76 -11.43
N GLY A 30 -3.12 20.19 -12.56
CA GLY A 30 -2.42 20.88 -13.64
C GLY A 30 -1.62 19.96 -14.58
N GLY A 31 -1.89 18.66 -14.58
CA GLY A 31 -1.38 17.73 -15.59
C GLY A 31 -2.36 17.50 -16.73
N ILE A 32 -2.04 16.55 -17.61
CA ILE A 32 -2.87 16.20 -18.79
C ILE A 32 -3.74 14.96 -18.56
N GLY A 33 -3.88 14.51 -17.31
CA GLY A 33 -4.70 13.35 -16.95
C GLY A 33 -4.10 11.99 -17.32
N MET A 34 -2.88 11.93 -17.85
CA MET A 34 -2.17 10.66 -18.06
C MET A 34 -1.49 10.22 -16.77
N ARG A 35 -1.58 8.94 -16.40
CA ARG A 35 -0.93 8.45 -15.17
C ARG A 35 0.55 8.15 -15.41
N ASN A 36 1.37 8.44 -14.41
CA ASN A 36 2.78 8.05 -14.45
C ASN A 36 2.92 6.52 -14.46
N LEU A 37 3.67 5.97 -15.42
CA LEU A 37 3.85 4.52 -15.54
C LEU A 37 4.48 3.90 -14.29
N LYS A 38 5.41 4.61 -13.63
CA LYS A 38 6.05 4.13 -12.41
C LYS A 38 5.01 3.93 -11.31
N ASP A 39 4.10 4.88 -11.14
CA ASP A 39 3.06 4.84 -10.10
C ASP A 39 2.02 3.75 -10.41
N VAL A 40 1.67 3.58 -11.69
CA VAL A 40 0.79 2.49 -12.13
C VAL A 40 1.42 1.12 -11.83
N CYS A 41 2.70 0.95 -12.16
CA CYS A 41 3.45 -0.27 -11.82
C CYS A 41 3.49 -0.51 -10.30
N MET A 42 3.63 0.55 -9.49
CA MET A 42 3.58 0.45 -8.03
C MET A 42 2.19 0.05 -7.51
N ALA A 43 1.11 0.57 -8.11
CA ALA A 43 -0.24 0.14 -7.78
C ALA A 43 -0.49 -1.35 -8.10
N PHE A 44 0.02 -1.85 -9.24
CA PHE A 44 -0.06 -3.28 -9.57
C PHE A 44 0.74 -4.16 -8.63
N LYS A 45 1.91 -3.70 -8.19
CA LYS A 45 2.70 -4.35 -7.14
C LYS A 45 1.90 -4.47 -5.83
N CYS A 46 1.20 -3.41 -5.43
CA CYS A 46 0.30 -3.43 -4.28
C CYS A 46 -0.85 -4.43 -4.47
N LYS A 47 -1.43 -4.50 -5.67
CA LYS A 47 -2.46 -5.50 -6.00
C LYS A 47 -1.94 -6.93 -5.82
N GLN A 48 -0.72 -7.22 -6.28
CA GLN A 48 -0.12 -8.55 -6.10
C GLN A 48 0.07 -8.88 -4.61
N TRP A 49 0.56 -7.94 -3.81
CA TRP A 49 0.69 -8.11 -2.36
C TRP A 49 -0.66 -8.28 -1.67
N TRP A 50 -1.66 -7.50 -2.06
CA TRP A 50 -3.02 -7.60 -1.55
C TRP A 50 -3.63 -8.97 -1.83
N ILE A 51 -3.58 -9.45 -3.08
CA ILE A 51 -4.08 -10.78 -3.47
C ILE A 51 -3.35 -11.86 -2.68
N PHE A 52 -2.03 -11.74 -2.54
CA PHE A 52 -1.25 -12.71 -1.78
C PHE A 52 -1.74 -12.81 -0.33
N ARG A 53 -2.11 -11.71 0.34
CA ARG A 53 -2.57 -11.75 1.75
C ARG A 53 -4.06 -12.09 1.92
N SER A 54 -4.91 -11.68 0.97
CA SER A 54 -6.37 -11.75 1.13
C SER A 54 -7.01 -12.94 0.42
N LYS A 55 -6.31 -13.61 -0.50
CA LYS A 55 -6.89 -14.67 -1.31
C LYS A 55 -6.10 -15.98 -1.24
N HIS A 56 -6.84 -17.08 -1.32
CA HIS A 56 -6.30 -18.41 -1.61
C HIS A 56 -6.11 -18.53 -3.12
N THR A 57 -4.85 -18.66 -3.53
CA THR A 57 -4.47 -18.86 -4.93
C THR A 57 -3.33 -19.85 -4.91
N LEU A 58 -3.25 -20.73 -5.92
CA LEU A 58 -2.19 -21.74 -5.99
C LEU A 58 -0.78 -21.14 -5.78
N ARG A 59 -0.51 -20.00 -6.43
CA ARG A 59 0.74 -19.26 -6.26
C ARG A 59 0.93 -18.73 -4.84
N GLY A 60 -0.13 -18.18 -4.24
CA GLY A 60 -0.08 -17.67 -2.87
C GLY A 60 0.15 -18.77 -1.84
N ASP A 61 -0.55 -19.90 -1.98
CA ASP A 61 -0.42 -21.06 -1.09
C ASP A 61 0.97 -21.69 -1.22
N PHE A 62 1.48 -21.85 -2.44
CA PHE A 62 2.85 -22.29 -2.66
C PHE A 62 3.88 -21.36 -1.99
N LEU A 63 3.75 -20.03 -2.17
CA LEU A 63 4.68 -19.07 -1.58
C LEU A 63 4.58 -19.06 -0.05
N ARG A 64 3.38 -19.19 0.53
CA ARG A 64 3.19 -19.34 1.98
C ARG A 64 3.87 -20.59 2.50
N ALA A 65 3.64 -21.73 1.86
CA ALA A 65 4.25 -23.01 2.24
C ALA A 65 5.77 -22.98 2.09
N LYS A 66 6.31 -22.23 1.13
CA LYS A 66 7.76 -22.12 0.91
C LYS A 66 8.45 -21.14 1.87
N TYR A 67 7.85 -19.98 2.13
CA TYR A 67 8.54 -18.86 2.79
C TYR A 67 7.95 -18.45 4.15
N CYS A 68 6.70 -18.83 4.45
CA CYS A 68 5.95 -18.36 5.63
C CYS A 68 5.54 -19.50 6.60
N GLN A 69 6.24 -20.64 6.58
CA GLN A 69 5.88 -21.83 7.37
C GLN A 69 5.70 -21.55 8.87
N ARG A 70 6.51 -20.65 9.44
CA ARG A 70 6.57 -20.37 10.89
C ARG A 70 6.29 -18.90 11.21
N SER A 71 5.85 -18.12 10.25
CA SER A 71 5.69 -16.67 10.42
C SER A 71 4.60 -16.12 9.53
N ASN A 72 3.79 -15.23 10.09
CA ASN A 72 2.84 -14.46 9.31
C ASN A 72 3.57 -13.73 8.14
N PRO A 73 3.01 -13.68 6.92
CA PRO A 73 3.66 -13.00 5.82
C PRO A 73 3.94 -11.51 6.07
N ILE A 74 3.17 -10.87 6.96
CA ILE A 74 3.39 -9.48 7.39
C ILE A 74 4.59 -9.36 8.33
N SER A 75 4.98 -10.38 9.09
CA SER A 75 6.15 -10.34 9.98
C SER A 75 7.43 -10.91 9.33
N LYS A 76 7.31 -11.63 8.21
CA LYS A 76 8.47 -12.21 7.51
C LYS A 76 9.47 -11.14 7.05
N LYS A 77 10.73 -11.36 7.44
CA LYS A 77 11.92 -10.61 6.98
C LYS A 77 12.59 -11.35 5.82
N TRP A 78 13.34 -10.60 5.02
CA TRP A 78 14.15 -11.16 3.94
C TRP A 78 15.24 -12.08 4.50
N ASP A 79 15.50 -13.18 3.80
CA ASP A 79 16.60 -14.11 4.09
C ASP A 79 17.47 -14.42 2.86
N THR A 80 18.72 -14.81 3.08
CA THR A 80 19.68 -15.14 2.03
C THR A 80 19.22 -16.39 1.26
N GLY A 81 19.40 -16.39 -0.06
CA GLY A 81 18.97 -17.51 -0.92
C GLY A 81 17.48 -17.53 -1.31
N GLU A 82 16.67 -16.57 -0.85
CA GLU A 82 15.29 -16.44 -1.30
C GLU A 82 15.20 -16.01 -2.78
N SER A 83 14.12 -16.44 -3.46
CA SER A 83 13.94 -16.15 -4.90
C SER A 83 13.72 -14.67 -5.15
N LEU A 84 14.17 -14.17 -6.32
CA LEU A 84 13.95 -12.78 -6.72
C LEU A 84 12.46 -12.42 -6.73
N THR A 85 11.59 -13.33 -7.18
CA THR A 85 10.14 -13.11 -7.19
C THR A 85 9.59 -12.88 -5.78
N TRP A 86 10.08 -13.63 -4.78
CA TRP A 86 9.71 -13.44 -3.38
C TRP A 86 10.20 -12.10 -2.84
N LYS A 87 11.46 -11.74 -3.12
CA LYS A 87 12.03 -10.45 -2.73
C LYS A 87 11.21 -9.28 -3.27
N HIS A 88 10.83 -9.31 -4.54
CA HIS A 88 9.98 -8.27 -5.14
C HIS A 88 8.60 -8.20 -4.50
N LEU A 89 7.99 -9.34 -4.16
CA LEU A 89 6.68 -9.39 -3.50
C LEU A 89 6.74 -8.79 -2.09
N ILE A 90 7.73 -9.17 -1.27
CA ILE A 90 7.91 -8.66 0.09
C ILE A 90 8.38 -7.21 0.10
N HIS A 91 9.13 -6.75 -0.90
CA HIS A 91 9.48 -5.33 -1.00
C HIS A 91 8.23 -4.43 -1.08
N ASN A 92 7.13 -4.93 -1.66
CA ASN A 92 5.87 -4.21 -1.69
C ASN A 92 5.24 -4.05 -0.30
N LYS A 93 5.53 -4.94 0.66
CA LYS A 93 5.14 -4.79 2.07
C LYS A 93 5.77 -3.52 2.69
N LEU A 94 7.02 -3.24 2.36
CA LEU A 94 7.83 -2.16 2.96
C LEU A 94 7.55 -0.78 2.33
N GLY A 95 7.16 -0.76 1.05
CA GLY A 95 6.83 0.48 0.33
C GLY A 95 5.43 1.05 0.63
N VAL A 96 4.51 0.24 1.16
CA VAL A 96 3.14 0.66 1.51
C VAL A 96 3.12 1.12 2.97
N ARG A 97 3.22 2.43 3.14
CA ARG A 97 3.74 3.09 4.35
C ARG A 97 2.92 3.10 5.66
N PRO A 98 1.73 2.49 5.82
CA PRO A 98 1.17 2.35 7.17
C PRO A 98 1.69 1.12 7.94
N LEU A 99 1.95 -0.02 7.27
CA LEU A 99 2.22 -1.30 7.95
C LEU A 99 3.71 -1.64 8.10
N ALA A 100 4.58 -1.03 7.29
CA ALA A 100 6.01 -1.28 7.32
C ALA A 100 6.63 -0.88 8.68
N ASN A 101 6.16 0.24 9.25
CA ASN A 101 6.67 0.82 10.50
C ASN A 101 6.45 -0.09 11.72
N PHE A 102 5.35 -0.85 11.75
CA PHE A 102 5.01 -1.73 12.87
C PHE A 102 5.63 -3.14 12.75
N SER A 103 6.19 -3.49 11.58
CA SER A 103 6.76 -4.82 11.36
C SER A 103 8.16 -5.03 11.94
N ASN A 104 8.81 -3.96 12.42
CA ASN A 104 10.17 -4.03 12.97
C ASN A 104 10.22 -4.42 14.46
N GLU A 105 9.14 -4.19 15.22
CA GLU A 105 9.14 -4.39 16.68
C GLU A 105 8.63 -5.76 17.11
N SER A 106 7.77 -6.40 16.31
CA SER A 106 7.09 -7.63 16.73
C SER A 106 7.50 -8.83 15.90
N ASN A 107 8.54 -9.53 16.36
CA ASN A 107 8.84 -10.91 15.96
C ASN A 107 7.77 -11.93 16.47
N ARG A 108 6.68 -11.46 17.10
CA ARG A 108 5.73 -12.29 17.87
C ARG A 108 4.33 -12.40 17.25
N PHE A 109 4.14 -12.05 15.99
CA PHE A 109 2.89 -12.39 15.31
C PHE A 109 2.99 -13.82 14.80
N ASN A 110 2.51 -14.75 15.64
CA ASN A 110 2.08 -16.08 15.27
C ASN A 110 0.98 -16.00 14.19
N ASN A 111 0.63 -17.13 13.57
CA ASN A 111 -0.45 -17.20 12.59
C ASN A 111 -1.85 -17.12 13.25
N SER A 112 -1.96 -16.47 14.41
CA SER A 112 -3.22 -16.24 15.12
C SER A 112 -4.10 -15.27 14.34
N THR A 113 -5.41 -15.52 14.38
CA THR A 113 -6.43 -14.66 13.80
C THR A 113 -6.88 -13.59 14.80
N VAL A 114 -7.35 -12.43 14.33
CA VAL A 114 -8.01 -11.39 15.12
C VAL A 114 -9.23 -11.95 15.84
N ALA A 115 -9.97 -12.87 15.22
CA ALA A 115 -11.08 -13.57 15.88
C ALA A 115 -10.68 -14.27 17.19
N GLU A 116 -9.44 -14.78 17.32
CA GLU A 116 -8.93 -15.38 18.57
C GLU A 116 -8.72 -14.36 19.69
N PHE A 117 -8.61 -13.07 19.36
CA PHE A 117 -8.46 -11.98 20.32
C PHE A 117 -9.81 -11.42 20.80
N LEU A 118 -10.94 -11.97 20.33
CA LEU A 118 -12.28 -11.50 20.69
C LEU A 118 -13.03 -12.57 21.50
N ILE A 119 -13.55 -12.17 22.67
CA ILE A 119 -14.47 -12.96 23.48
C ILE A 119 -15.82 -12.24 23.44
N GLU A 120 -16.85 -12.91 22.92
CA GLU A 120 -18.22 -12.35 22.80
C GLU A 120 -18.26 -10.97 22.11
N GLY A 121 -17.38 -10.75 21.13
CA GLY A 121 -17.28 -9.50 20.39
C GLY A 121 -16.54 -8.37 21.11
N GLN A 122 -15.95 -8.64 22.28
CA GLN A 122 -15.09 -7.70 23.01
C GLN A 122 -13.64 -8.16 22.96
N TRP A 123 -12.70 -7.20 23.01
CA TRP A 123 -11.27 -7.51 23.06
C TRP A 123 -10.90 -8.30 24.32
N ASN A 124 -10.19 -9.42 24.14
CA ASN A 124 -9.51 -10.09 25.22
C ASN A 124 -8.24 -9.31 25.58
N LEU A 125 -8.35 -8.51 26.65
CA LEU A 125 -7.28 -7.66 27.15
C LEU A 125 -5.97 -8.43 27.39
N GLU A 126 -6.05 -9.63 27.98
CA GLU A 126 -4.87 -10.43 28.30
C GLU A 126 -4.14 -10.86 27.03
N MET A 127 -4.87 -11.34 26.03
CA MET A 127 -4.32 -11.71 24.73
C MET A 127 -3.68 -10.50 24.03
N VAL A 128 -4.36 -9.35 24.04
CA VAL A 128 -3.85 -8.12 23.41
C VAL A 128 -2.55 -7.65 24.08
N ILE A 129 -2.47 -7.64 25.42
CA ILE A 129 -1.26 -7.25 26.16
C ILE A 129 -0.09 -8.21 25.88
N GLN A 130 -0.36 -9.51 25.78
CA GLN A 130 0.69 -10.51 25.55
C GLN A 130 1.32 -10.41 24.15
N HIS A 131 0.55 -10.02 23.14
CA HIS A 131 0.97 -10.08 21.73
C HIS A 131 1.21 -8.72 21.06
N ALA A 132 0.58 -7.63 21.52
CA ALA A 132 0.75 -6.30 20.95
C ALA A 132 1.79 -5.46 21.72
N PRO A 133 2.45 -4.50 21.07
CA PRO A 133 3.26 -3.51 21.77
C PRO A 133 2.42 -2.71 22.76
N HIS A 134 2.93 -2.51 23.98
CA HIS A 134 2.23 -1.78 25.05
C HIS A 134 1.73 -0.39 24.62
N SER A 135 2.50 0.30 23.77
CA SER A 135 2.15 1.62 23.22
C SER A 135 0.90 1.63 22.34
N MET A 136 0.50 0.48 21.79
CA MET A 136 -0.64 0.35 20.90
C MET A 136 -1.89 -0.22 21.57
N VAL A 137 -1.77 -0.80 22.77
CA VAL A 137 -2.87 -1.50 23.45
C VAL A 137 -4.09 -0.59 23.60
N ALA A 138 -3.91 0.65 24.07
CA ALA A 138 -5.02 1.59 24.25
C ALA A 138 -5.76 1.87 22.94
N SER A 139 -5.05 2.13 21.84
CA SER A 139 -5.65 2.36 20.53
C SER A 139 -6.34 1.12 19.96
N ILE A 140 -5.81 -0.08 20.25
CA ILE A 140 -6.45 -1.33 19.82
C ILE A 140 -7.79 -1.52 20.55
N LEU A 141 -7.81 -1.29 21.87
CA LEU A 141 -9.00 -1.47 22.70
C LEU A 141 -10.11 -0.45 22.40
N ASP A 142 -9.75 0.76 21.97
CA ASP A 142 -10.69 1.81 21.57
C ASP A 142 -11.32 1.55 20.19
N GLU A 143 -10.67 0.73 19.36
CA GLU A 143 -11.15 0.45 18.00
C GLU A 143 -12.37 -0.48 18.04
N TYR A 144 -13.50 0.03 17.53
CA TYR A 144 -14.73 -0.76 17.36
C TYR A 144 -14.59 -1.76 16.20
N ILE A 145 -14.73 -3.06 16.50
CA ILE A 145 -14.76 -4.13 15.50
C ILE A 145 -16.19 -4.66 15.35
N GLN A 146 -16.66 -4.71 14.10
CA GLN A 146 -17.89 -5.43 13.75
C GLN A 146 -17.62 -6.94 13.78
N TYR A 147 -17.84 -7.55 14.95
CA TYR A 147 -17.70 -9.00 15.11
C TYR A 147 -18.85 -9.73 14.43
N GLN A 148 -18.52 -10.69 13.57
CA GLN A 148 -19.47 -11.59 12.92
C GLN A 148 -19.10 -13.02 13.27
N GLN A 149 -19.94 -13.68 14.06
CA GLN A 149 -19.67 -15.05 14.51
C GLN A 149 -19.64 -16.01 13.31
N GLY A 150 -18.58 -16.81 13.22
CA GLY A 150 -18.40 -17.82 12.17
C GLY A 150 -17.88 -17.29 10.83
N VAL A 151 -17.60 -15.98 10.71
CA VAL A 151 -16.94 -15.39 9.53
C VAL A 151 -15.43 -15.35 9.78
N PRO A 152 -14.60 -15.88 8.87
CA PRO A 152 -13.14 -15.80 9.02
C PRO A 152 -12.64 -14.36 8.87
N ASP A 153 -11.49 -14.07 9.47
CA ASP A 153 -10.80 -12.79 9.32
C ASP A 153 -10.65 -12.37 7.86
N GLN A 154 -10.97 -11.11 7.59
CA GLN A 154 -10.80 -10.51 6.27
C GLN A 154 -9.87 -9.30 6.35
N ALA A 155 -8.97 -9.19 5.38
CA ALA A 155 -8.13 -8.01 5.25
C ALA A 155 -8.98 -6.82 4.78
N LEU A 156 -8.86 -5.67 5.47
CA LEU A 156 -9.54 -4.43 5.11
C LEU A 156 -8.60 -3.43 4.45
N TRP A 157 -9.03 -2.86 3.32
CA TRP A 157 -8.32 -1.83 2.60
C TRP A 157 -8.77 -0.44 3.08
N LYS A 158 -8.04 0.12 4.06
CA LYS A 158 -8.40 1.38 4.74
C LYS A 158 -8.52 2.62 3.82
N LEU A 159 -8.05 2.56 2.58
CA LEU A 159 -8.11 3.70 1.67
C LEU A 159 -9.47 3.87 0.98
N ASN A 160 -10.39 2.92 1.16
CA ASN A 160 -11.78 3.02 0.69
C ASN A 160 -12.75 2.67 1.83
N SER A 161 -13.94 3.27 1.81
CA SER A 161 -14.99 3.02 2.81
C SER A 161 -15.59 1.62 2.74
N ASP A 162 -15.56 0.99 1.58
CA ASP A 162 -16.05 -0.38 1.36
C ASP A 162 -15.04 -1.46 1.80
N GLY A 163 -13.83 -1.06 2.21
CA GLY A 163 -12.77 -1.96 2.61
C GLY A 163 -12.16 -2.77 1.46
N ASN A 164 -12.55 -2.54 0.21
CA ASN A 164 -12.07 -3.28 -0.94
C ASN A 164 -10.86 -2.63 -1.57
N PHE A 165 -9.89 -3.46 -1.97
CA PHE A 165 -8.74 -2.99 -2.72
C PHE A 165 -9.10 -2.62 -4.15
N THR A 166 -8.66 -1.44 -4.59
CA THR A 166 -8.63 -1.07 -6.01
C THR A 166 -7.25 -0.54 -6.42
N CYS A 167 -6.87 -0.77 -7.68
CA CYS A 167 -5.66 -0.16 -8.22
C CYS A 167 -5.75 1.37 -8.22
N SER A 168 -6.95 1.94 -8.40
CA SER A 168 -7.15 3.39 -8.40
C SER A 168 -6.89 4.00 -7.02
N SER A 169 -7.44 3.42 -5.95
CA SER A 169 -7.18 3.87 -4.58
C SER A 169 -5.72 3.71 -4.18
N ALA A 170 -5.09 2.59 -4.56
CA ALA A 170 -3.66 2.37 -4.31
C ALA A 170 -2.80 3.39 -5.07
N TRP A 171 -3.10 3.62 -6.35
CA TRP A 171 -2.40 4.62 -7.15
C TRP A 171 -2.54 6.04 -6.56
N ASN A 172 -3.74 6.42 -6.13
CA ASN A 172 -4.00 7.75 -5.60
C ASN A 172 -3.26 8.02 -4.27
N ASP A 173 -3.00 6.97 -3.49
CA ASP A 173 -2.23 7.05 -2.25
C ASP A 173 -0.71 7.08 -2.49
N LEU A 174 -0.22 6.32 -3.48
CA LEU A 174 1.22 6.17 -3.75
C LEU A 174 1.81 7.31 -4.58
N ARG A 175 1.00 7.97 -5.41
CA ARG A 175 1.48 9.01 -6.32
C ARG A 175 1.91 10.27 -5.56
N GLU A 176 2.81 11.02 -6.17
CA GLU A 176 3.06 12.40 -5.77
C GLU A 176 1.81 13.24 -6.05
N LYS A 177 1.46 14.13 -5.12
CA LYS A 177 0.34 15.05 -5.26
C LYS A 177 0.90 16.46 -5.35
N LYS A 178 0.33 17.26 -6.25
CA LYS A 178 0.67 18.69 -6.36
C LYS A 178 -0.37 19.49 -5.60
N GLU A 179 0.07 20.43 -4.76
CA GLU A 179 -0.84 21.42 -4.18
C GLU A 179 -1.40 22.31 -5.29
N GLN A 180 -2.68 22.61 -5.20
CA GLN A 180 -3.34 23.48 -6.15
C GLN A 180 -2.90 24.91 -5.83
N ASP A 181 -2.20 25.57 -6.76
CA ASP A 181 -1.83 26.98 -6.61
C ASP A 181 -3.10 27.82 -6.50
N SER A 182 -3.38 28.34 -5.30
CA SER A 182 -4.54 29.17 -4.95
C SER A 182 -4.69 30.42 -5.83
N ILE A 183 -3.65 30.79 -6.59
CA ILE A 183 -3.60 31.97 -7.45
C ILE A 183 -4.39 31.76 -8.75
N LEU A 184 -4.51 30.52 -9.26
CA LEU A 184 -5.24 30.25 -10.51
C LEU A 184 -6.77 30.24 -10.33
N CYS A 185 -7.27 30.04 -9.12
CA CYS A 185 -8.72 30.08 -8.84
C CYS A 185 -9.33 31.49 -8.92
N LEU A 186 -8.52 32.56 -8.89
CA LEU A 186 -9.01 33.95 -8.98
C LEU A 186 -9.15 34.46 -10.42
N TYR A 187 -8.70 33.72 -11.43
CA TYR A 187 -8.73 34.14 -12.84
C TYR A 187 -9.73 33.38 -13.72
N LEU A 188 -10.52 32.46 -13.13
CA LEU A 188 -11.52 31.66 -13.84
C LEU A 188 -12.94 31.79 -13.24
N ALA A 189 -13.21 32.87 -12.50
CA ALA A 189 -14.55 33.25 -12.05
C ALA A 189 -15.07 34.45 -12.84
#